data_AF-K5BGP1-F1
#
_entry.id   AF-K5BGP1-F1
#
_cell.length_a   1.000
_cell.length_b   1.000
_cell.length_c   1.000
_cell.angle_alpha   90.00
_cell.angle_beta   90.00
_cell.angle_gamma   90.00
#
_symmetry.space_group_name_H-M   'P 1'
#
loop_
_entity.id
_entity.type
_entity.pdbx_description
1 polymer ?
#
loop_
_entity_poly.entity_id
_entity_poly.type
_entity_poly.pdbx_seq_one_letter_code
_entity_poly.pdbx_strand_id
1 'polypeptide(L)'
;MTATATTPALKEWSAVIRALLDGRQTVLLRKGGIHEKRFTVAASRFLLFPTVAHSHADRVRPEHRDLLAPAAADSTDDAVVIRAGATVTAAIEVNRPENLEQIAPLHIWTNESVRADRLDFRPRHRLTVLVVRACPLAEPVRLVRTADYRGCTSWVDLPADPRWGDPVYDDTTLNETAERVRGAVG
;
A
#
# COMPACT_ATOMS: atom_id res chain seq x y z
N MET A 1 7.96 -33.29 -5.57
CA MET A 1 7.74 -32.10 -4.73
C MET A 1 6.88 -31.14 -5.52
N THR A 2 5.61 -31.01 -5.17
CA THR A 2 4.70 -30.04 -5.80
C THR A 2 5.15 -28.65 -5.40
N ALA A 3 5.53 -27.81 -6.36
CA ALA A 3 5.89 -26.42 -6.07
C ALA A 3 4.64 -25.71 -5.54
N THR A 4 4.70 -25.22 -4.30
CA THR A 4 3.65 -24.35 -3.75
C THR A 4 3.61 -23.09 -4.59
N ALA A 5 2.44 -22.77 -5.17
CA ALA A 5 2.26 -21.51 -5.88
C ALA A 5 2.55 -20.35 -4.93
N THR A 6 3.38 -19.40 -5.39
CA THR A 6 3.71 -18.20 -4.64
C THR A 6 3.02 -16.98 -5.24
N THR A 7 2.44 -16.15 -4.40
CA THR A 7 1.82 -14.88 -4.81
C THR A 7 2.73 -13.72 -4.37
N PRO A 8 3.05 -12.77 -5.27
CA PRO A 8 3.84 -11.60 -4.90
C PRO A 8 3.07 -10.74 -3.89
N ALA A 9 3.79 -10.23 -2.90
CA ALA A 9 3.24 -9.35 -1.88
C ALA A 9 4.09 -8.10 -1.69
N LEU A 10 3.41 -6.96 -1.68
CA LEU A 10 3.99 -5.65 -1.45
C LEU A 10 3.96 -5.34 0.04
N LYS A 11 5.13 -5.11 0.64
CA LYS A 11 5.23 -4.61 2.02
C LYS A 11 4.62 -3.23 2.10
N GLU A 12 3.60 -3.06 2.93
CA GLU A 12 2.93 -1.80 3.19
C GLU A 12 2.59 -1.69 4.67
N TRP A 13 2.37 -0.47 5.16
CA TRP A 13 2.04 -0.25 6.56
C TRP A 13 0.66 -0.79 6.87
N SER A 14 0.55 -1.49 7.99
CA SER A 14 -0.69 -2.17 8.39
C SER A 14 -1.87 -1.18 8.49
N ALA A 15 -1.62 0.06 8.93
CA ALA A 15 -2.64 1.11 8.99
C ALA A 15 -3.14 1.53 7.59
N VAL A 16 -2.27 1.54 6.57
CA VAL A 16 -2.68 1.78 5.18
C VAL A 16 -3.54 0.63 4.67
N ILE A 17 -3.17 -0.62 4.97
CA ILE A 17 -3.96 -1.79 4.56
C ILE A 17 -5.36 -1.71 5.16
N ARG A 18 -5.48 -1.34 6.45
CA ARG A 18 -6.77 -1.09 7.09
C ARG A 18 -7.53 0.06 6.44
N ALA A 19 -6.87 1.18 6.17
CA ALA A 19 -7.49 2.33 5.51
C ALA A 19 -8.04 1.99 4.11
N LEU A 20 -7.30 1.18 3.34
CA LEU A 20 -7.76 0.69 2.03
C LEU A 20 -9.02 -0.17 2.16
N LEU A 21 -9.05 -1.08 3.14
CA LEU A 21 -10.21 -1.96 3.38
C LEU A 21 -11.44 -1.21 3.91
N ASP A 22 -11.23 -0.17 4.72
CA ASP A 22 -12.29 0.69 5.24
C ASP A 22 -12.77 1.74 4.20
N GLY A 23 -12.18 1.79 3.01
CA GLY A 23 -12.47 2.82 2.00
C GLY A 23 -11.95 4.22 2.36
N ARG A 24 -11.14 4.37 3.40
CA ARG A 24 -10.57 5.68 3.80
C ARG A 24 -9.37 6.10 2.96
N GLN A 25 -8.82 5.20 2.15
CA GLN A 25 -7.67 5.44 1.29
C GLN A 25 -7.86 4.70 -0.04
N THR A 26 -7.38 5.30 -1.12
CA THR A 26 -7.45 4.72 -2.48
C THR A 26 -6.11 4.74 -3.22
N VAL A 27 -5.09 5.40 -2.64
CA VAL A 27 -3.77 5.53 -3.26
C VAL A 27 -2.64 5.01 -2.37
N LEU A 28 -1.54 4.57 -2.98
CA LEU A 28 -0.26 4.33 -2.32
C LEU A 28 0.77 5.35 -2.80
N LEU A 29 1.55 5.90 -1.86
CA LEU A 29 2.63 6.84 -2.15
C LEU A 29 3.98 6.09 -2.14
N ARG A 30 4.57 5.90 -3.32
CA ARG A 30 5.74 5.05 -3.51
C ARG A 30 6.91 5.78 -4.15
N LYS A 31 8.10 5.62 -3.57
CA LYS A 31 9.37 6.00 -4.20
C LYS A 31 10.12 4.75 -4.66
N GLY A 32 10.56 4.73 -5.91
CA GLY A 32 11.24 3.56 -6.48
C GLY A 32 10.32 2.33 -6.60
N GLY A 33 10.83 1.22 -7.13
CA GLY A 33 10.06 -0.03 -7.24
C GLY A 33 9.21 -0.22 -8.50
N ILE A 34 8.71 0.87 -9.08
CA ILE A 34 7.84 0.84 -10.28
C ILE A 34 8.61 0.52 -11.57
N HIS A 35 9.91 0.79 -11.57
CA HIS A 35 10.84 0.45 -12.64
C HIS A 35 11.76 -0.73 -12.26
N GLU A 36 11.50 -1.42 -11.13
CA GLU A 36 12.22 -2.66 -10.83
C GLU A 36 11.85 -3.69 -11.90
N LYS A 37 12.85 -4.39 -12.46
CA LYS A 37 12.68 -5.35 -13.58
C LYS A 37 11.62 -6.45 -13.36
N ARG A 38 11.11 -6.61 -12.13
CA ARG A 38 10.08 -7.58 -11.73
C ARG A 38 8.66 -7.02 -11.63
N PHE A 39 8.46 -5.70 -11.72
CA PHE A 39 7.14 -5.09 -11.52
C PHE A 39 6.75 -4.19 -12.69
N THR A 40 6.12 -4.79 -13.70
CA THR A 40 5.34 -4.05 -14.70
C THR A 40 4.06 -3.60 -13.99
N VAL A 41 3.98 -2.32 -13.64
CA VAL A 41 2.89 -1.76 -12.82
C VAL A 41 1.51 -1.95 -13.45
N ALA A 42 1.44 -2.04 -14.78
CA ALA A 42 0.20 -2.37 -15.46
C ALA A 42 -0.13 -3.87 -15.26
N ALA A 43 -1.29 -4.14 -14.63
CA ALA A 43 -1.94 -5.45 -14.50
C ALA A 43 -1.42 -6.46 -13.46
N SER A 44 -0.46 -6.10 -12.59
CA SER A 44 -0.01 -7.00 -11.54
C SER A 44 -0.94 -6.94 -10.31
N ARG A 45 -1.67 -8.03 -10.05
CA ARG A 45 -2.41 -8.25 -8.79
C ARG A 45 -1.46 -8.82 -7.75
N PHE A 46 -1.44 -8.25 -6.54
CA PHE A 46 -0.51 -8.66 -5.48
C PHE A 46 -1.16 -8.59 -4.09
N LEU A 47 -0.62 -9.36 -3.15
CA LEU A 47 -1.00 -9.30 -1.74
C LEU A 47 -0.40 -8.08 -1.04
N LEU A 48 -1.04 -7.58 0.01
CA LEU A 48 -0.48 -6.53 0.86
C LEU A 48 0.11 -7.17 2.12
N PHE A 49 1.44 -7.12 2.22
CA PHE A 49 2.16 -7.64 3.38
C PHE A 49 2.24 -6.57 4.48
N PRO A 50 1.62 -6.79 5.66
CA PRO A 50 1.56 -5.81 6.72
C PRO A 50 2.92 -5.61 7.37
N THR A 51 3.27 -4.35 7.58
CA THR A 51 4.44 -3.92 8.35
C THR A 51 4.03 -2.92 9.45
N VAL A 52 4.77 -2.91 10.55
CA VAL A 52 4.61 -1.97 11.67
C VAL A 52 5.97 -1.31 11.91
N ALA A 53 5.97 -0.03 12.25
CA ALA A 53 7.11 0.71 12.77
C ALA A 53 6.62 1.44 14.02
N HIS A 54 7.47 1.54 15.05
CA HIS A 54 7.01 1.92 16.38
C HIS A 54 6.68 3.43 16.53
N SER A 55 6.83 4.26 15.49
CA SER A 55 6.64 5.72 15.53
C SER A 55 5.46 6.24 14.68
N HIS A 56 4.38 5.47 14.55
CA HIS A 56 3.34 5.70 13.53
C HIS A 56 2.29 6.77 13.84
N ALA A 57 2.03 7.08 15.11
CA ALA A 57 0.87 7.91 15.46
C ALA A 57 0.98 9.34 14.90
N ASP A 58 2.17 9.93 14.91
CA ASP A 58 2.38 11.32 14.46
C ASP A 58 2.42 11.46 12.93
N ARG A 59 2.68 10.34 12.23
CA ARG A 59 2.65 10.29 10.76
C ARG A 59 1.24 10.12 10.20
N VAL A 60 0.29 9.65 11.01
CA VAL A 60 -1.10 9.42 10.62
C VAL A 60 -1.95 10.60 11.09
N ARG A 61 -2.80 11.11 10.18
CA ARG A 61 -3.72 12.20 10.48
C ARG A 61 -4.65 11.81 11.65
N PRO A 62 -4.98 12.73 12.57
CA PRO A 62 -5.74 12.42 13.79
C PRO A 62 -7.02 11.60 13.55
N GLU A 63 -7.77 11.92 12.50
CA GLU A 63 -9.01 11.27 12.08
C GLU A 63 -8.87 9.80 11.62
N HIS A 64 -7.64 9.30 11.47
CA HIS A 64 -7.35 7.91 11.06
C HIS A 64 -6.55 7.14 12.12
N ARG A 65 -6.29 7.73 13.29
CA ARG A 65 -5.50 7.09 14.36
C ARG A 65 -6.21 5.89 14.98
N ASP A 66 -7.53 5.80 14.86
CA ASP A 66 -8.32 4.63 15.25
C ASP A 66 -7.89 3.36 14.52
N LEU A 67 -7.28 3.47 13.34
CA LEU A 67 -6.76 2.34 12.57
C LEU A 67 -5.48 1.73 13.17
N LEU A 68 -4.74 2.46 14.01
CA LEU A 68 -3.40 2.05 14.46
C LEU A 68 -3.44 0.82 15.37
N ALA A 69 -4.34 0.80 16.35
CA ALA A 69 -4.49 -0.32 17.27
C ALA A 69 -4.88 -1.63 16.57
N PRO A 70 -5.93 -1.69 15.73
CA PRO A 70 -6.27 -2.92 15.01
C PRO A 70 -5.19 -3.31 13.99
N ALA A 71 -4.51 -2.34 13.37
CA ALA A 71 -3.41 -2.60 12.45
C ALA A 71 -2.18 -3.25 13.11
N ALA A 72 -1.89 -2.92 14.37
CA ALA A 72 -0.74 -3.48 15.10
C ALA A 72 -0.81 -5.02 15.24
N ALA A 73 -2.02 -5.58 15.34
CA ALA A 73 -2.24 -7.01 15.45
C ALA A 73 -1.91 -7.80 14.15
N ASP A 74 -1.78 -7.12 13.01
CA ASP A 74 -1.57 -7.78 11.72
C ASP A 74 -0.10 -8.11 11.44
N SER A 75 0.81 -7.57 12.22
CA SER A 75 2.26 -7.76 12.06
C SER A 75 2.93 -7.79 13.43
N THR A 76 2.94 -8.97 14.06
CA THR A 76 3.66 -9.24 15.31
C THR A 76 5.04 -9.82 15.05
N ASP A 77 5.82 -10.05 16.11
CA ASP A 77 7.14 -10.68 16.01
C ASP A 77 7.07 -12.13 15.50
N ASP A 78 5.96 -12.82 15.80
CA ASP A 78 5.79 -14.24 15.50
C ASP A 78 4.96 -14.50 14.23
N ALA A 79 4.09 -13.55 13.85
CA ALA A 79 3.11 -13.78 12.79
C ALA A 79 2.81 -12.52 11.96
N VAL A 80 2.34 -12.77 10.74
CA VAL A 80 1.71 -11.78 9.88
C VAL A 80 0.34 -12.26 9.43
N VAL A 81 -0.61 -11.33 9.34
CA VAL A 81 -1.98 -11.60 8.89
C VAL A 81 -2.24 -10.82 7.61
N ILE A 82 -2.29 -11.53 6.49
CA ILE A 82 -2.60 -10.96 5.18
C ILE A 82 -4.11 -10.85 5.05
N ARG A 83 -4.61 -9.63 4.93
CA ARG A 83 -6.06 -9.34 4.86
C ARG A 83 -6.54 -8.90 3.49
N ALA A 84 -5.63 -8.43 2.66
CA ALA A 84 -5.97 -7.76 1.43
C ALA A 84 -4.92 -8.02 0.37
N GLY A 85 -5.32 -7.78 -0.86
CA GLY A 85 -4.38 -7.41 -1.89
C GLY A 85 -4.91 -6.26 -2.72
N ALA A 86 -4.15 -5.91 -3.74
CA ALA A 86 -4.47 -4.79 -4.62
C ALA A 86 -4.09 -5.09 -6.07
N THR A 87 -4.74 -4.36 -6.97
CA THR A 87 -4.30 -4.20 -8.37
C THR A 87 -4.06 -2.73 -8.62
N VAL A 88 -2.95 -2.36 -9.26
CA VAL A 88 -2.73 -0.96 -9.67
C VAL A 88 -3.61 -0.67 -10.88
N THR A 89 -4.44 0.37 -10.77
CA THR A 89 -5.29 0.86 -11.87
C THR A 89 -4.66 2.05 -12.58
N ALA A 90 -3.86 2.85 -11.88
CA ALA A 90 -3.07 3.93 -12.47
C ALA A 90 -1.80 4.20 -11.67
N ALA A 91 -0.74 4.62 -12.37
CA ALA A 91 0.50 5.09 -11.77
C ALA A 91 0.82 6.49 -12.31
N ILE A 92 0.84 7.47 -11.42
CA ILE A 92 1.03 8.88 -11.77
C ILE A 92 2.31 9.38 -11.09
N GLU A 93 3.30 9.74 -11.89
CA GLU A 93 4.51 10.37 -11.39
C GLU A 93 4.17 11.78 -10.88
N VAL A 94 4.67 12.13 -9.70
CA VAL A 94 4.48 13.45 -9.10
C VAL A 94 5.45 14.43 -9.75
N ASN A 95 4.92 15.28 -10.63
CA ASN A 95 5.62 16.37 -11.30
C ASN A 95 5.45 17.71 -10.58
N ARG A 96 4.37 17.88 -9.79
CA ARG A 96 4.03 19.09 -9.02
C ARG A 96 3.96 18.79 -7.52
N PRO A 97 5.09 18.56 -6.84
CA PRO A 97 5.12 18.21 -5.41
C PRO A 97 4.50 19.27 -4.49
N GLU A 98 4.48 20.53 -4.89
CA GLU A 98 3.82 21.64 -4.19
C GLU A 98 2.30 21.42 -4.04
N ASN A 99 1.69 20.62 -4.92
CA ASN A 99 0.24 20.34 -4.92
C ASN A 99 -0.14 19.06 -4.18
N LEU A 100 0.79 18.37 -3.51
CA LEU A 100 0.50 17.09 -2.84
C LEU A 100 -0.63 17.16 -1.80
N GLU A 101 -0.84 18.32 -1.20
CA GLU A 101 -1.92 18.51 -0.22
C GLU A 101 -3.31 18.37 -0.85
N GLN A 102 -3.45 18.57 -2.17
CA GLN A 102 -4.72 18.39 -2.89
C GLN A 102 -5.18 16.93 -2.97
N ILE A 103 -4.25 15.99 -2.83
CA ILE A 103 -4.53 14.54 -2.78
C ILE A 103 -4.55 14.00 -1.34
N ALA A 104 -4.39 14.85 -0.31
CA ALA A 104 -4.45 14.43 1.09
C ALA A 104 -5.74 13.67 1.46
N PRO A 105 -6.93 13.98 0.91
CA PRO A 105 -8.14 13.20 1.19
C PRO A 105 -8.11 11.75 0.68
N LEU A 106 -7.10 11.37 -0.12
CA LEU A 106 -6.98 10.03 -0.70
C LEU A 106 -6.08 9.10 0.12
N HIS A 107 -5.43 9.59 1.19
CA HIS A 107 -4.50 8.83 2.02
C HIS A 107 -4.48 9.26 3.49
N ILE A 108 -4.02 8.38 4.38
CA ILE A 108 -4.05 8.64 5.84
C ILE A 108 -2.90 9.51 6.38
N TRP A 109 -1.89 9.79 5.57
CA TRP A 109 -0.65 10.46 6.01
C TRP A 109 -0.81 11.95 6.28
N THR A 110 -0.08 12.46 7.27
CA THR A 110 0.10 13.91 7.46
C THR A 110 0.97 14.50 6.34
N ASN A 111 0.76 15.77 6.00
CA ASN A 111 1.58 16.45 4.99
C ASN A 111 3.07 16.42 5.35
N GLU A 112 3.40 16.58 6.63
CA GLU A 112 4.77 16.50 7.15
C GLU A 112 5.40 15.12 6.87
N SER A 113 4.68 14.03 7.17
CA SER A 113 5.19 12.68 6.92
C SER A 113 5.37 12.38 5.44
N VAL A 114 4.48 12.88 4.57
CA VAL A 114 4.66 12.75 3.11
C VAL A 114 5.92 13.49 2.65
N ARG A 115 6.15 14.71 3.13
CA ARG A 115 7.36 15.48 2.80
C ARG A 115 8.62 14.76 3.29
N ALA A 116 8.72 14.50 4.59
CA ALA A 116 9.91 13.92 5.22
C ALA A 116 10.21 12.50 4.72
N ASP A 117 9.20 11.61 4.70
CA ASP A 117 9.41 10.19 4.44
C ASP A 117 9.29 9.81 2.95
N ARG A 118 8.75 10.70 2.09
CA ARG A 118 8.50 10.38 0.66
C ARG A 118 9.01 11.43 -0.34
N LEU A 119 9.20 12.69 0.01
CA LEU A 119 9.84 13.66 -0.90
C LEU A 119 11.35 13.73 -0.64
N ASP A 120 11.72 14.05 0.60
CA ASP A 120 13.11 14.30 0.99
C ASP A 120 13.93 13.01 1.09
N PHE A 121 13.25 11.89 1.41
CA PHE A 121 13.85 10.57 1.35
C PHE A 121 14.18 10.20 -0.11
N ARG A 122 15.45 9.88 -0.43
CA ARG A 122 15.91 9.53 -1.79
C ARG A 122 15.47 10.54 -2.88
N PRO A 123 15.95 11.80 -2.84
CA PRO A 123 15.43 12.89 -3.67
C PRO A 123 15.63 12.66 -5.19
N ARG A 124 16.58 11.80 -5.58
CA ARG A 124 16.81 11.42 -6.99
C ARG A 124 15.71 10.53 -7.58
N HIS A 125 14.87 9.92 -6.74
CA HIS A 125 13.74 9.13 -7.18
C HIS A 125 12.47 9.95 -7.06
N ARG A 126 11.74 10.08 -8.16
CA ARG A 126 10.44 10.74 -8.15
C ARG A 126 9.43 9.91 -7.35
N LEU A 127 8.55 10.62 -6.66
CA LEU A 127 7.40 10.02 -5.99
C LEU A 127 6.38 9.62 -7.06
N THR A 128 5.78 8.45 -6.91
CA THR A 128 4.67 8.01 -7.75
C THR A 128 3.48 7.71 -6.88
N VAL A 129 2.33 8.19 -7.30
CA VAL A 129 1.03 7.86 -6.73
C VAL A 129 0.48 6.67 -7.48
N LEU A 130 0.27 5.57 -6.78
CA LEU A 130 -0.41 4.38 -7.31
C LEU A 130 -1.86 4.43 -6.89
N VAL A 131 -2.78 4.55 -7.85
CA VAL A 131 -4.20 4.31 -7.59
C VAL A 131 -4.42 2.81 -7.59
N VAL A 132 -5.05 2.29 -6.54
CA VAL A 132 -5.17 0.85 -6.32
C VAL A 132 -6.61 0.41 -6.12
N ARG A 133 -6.99 -0.67 -6.82
CA ARG A 133 -8.18 -1.44 -6.51
C ARG A 133 -7.85 -2.39 -5.37
N ALA A 134 -8.20 -2.01 -4.15
CA ALA A 134 -8.06 -2.87 -2.98
C ALA A 134 -9.21 -3.87 -2.89
N CYS A 135 -8.86 -5.12 -2.57
CA CYS A 135 -9.82 -6.20 -2.35
C CYS A 135 -9.47 -6.88 -1.01
N PRO A 136 -10.46 -7.11 -0.11
CA PRO A 136 -10.27 -8.01 1.01
C PRO A 136 -10.02 -9.42 0.49
N LEU A 137 -9.34 -10.23 1.29
CA LEU A 137 -9.38 -11.67 1.12
C LEU A 137 -10.66 -12.21 1.76
N ALA A 138 -11.29 -13.20 1.12
CA ALA A 138 -12.46 -13.87 1.67
C ALA A 138 -12.16 -14.46 3.06
N GLU A 139 -10.93 -14.98 3.23
CA GLU A 139 -10.38 -15.42 4.50
C GLU A 139 -8.97 -14.84 4.68
N PRO A 140 -8.67 -14.15 5.80
CA PRO A 140 -7.32 -13.69 6.08
C PRO A 140 -6.32 -14.84 6.20
N VAL A 141 -5.16 -14.70 5.57
CA VAL A 141 -4.09 -15.71 5.61
C VAL A 141 -3.11 -15.36 6.73
N ARG A 142 -2.97 -16.24 7.72
CA ARG A 142 -1.97 -16.11 8.79
C ARG A 142 -0.70 -16.89 8.45
N LEU A 143 0.44 -16.22 8.46
CA LEU A 143 1.75 -16.82 8.21
C LEU A 143 2.65 -16.65 9.43
N VAL A 144 3.50 -17.64 9.70
CA VAL A 144 4.59 -17.52 10.68
C VAL A 144 5.63 -16.54 10.14
N ARG A 145 6.12 -15.62 10.96
CA ARG A 145 7.16 -14.69 10.55
C ARG A 145 8.51 -15.40 10.48
N THR A 146 9.07 -15.49 9.28
CA THR A 146 10.43 -16.02 9.05
C THR A 146 11.44 -14.88 8.87
N ALA A 147 12.73 -15.23 8.85
CA ALA A 147 13.80 -14.27 8.54
C ALA A 147 13.68 -13.69 7.13
N ASP A 148 13.13 -14.45 6.17
CA ASP A 148 12.96 -14.03 4.77
C ASP A 148 12.00 -12.85 4.61
N TYR A 149 11.09 -12.66 5.56
CA TYR A 149 10.19 -11.52 5.58
C TYR A 149 10.83 -10.25 6.17
N ARG A 150 12.02 -10.38 6.78
CA ARG A 150 12.76 -9.25 7.35
C ARG A 150 13.53 -8.51 6.25
N GLY A 151 13.97 -7.29 6.54
CA GLY A 151 14.78 -6.48 5.62
C GLY A 151 14.00 -5.47 4.75
N CYS A 152 14.78 -4.67 4.02
CA CYS A 152 14.33 -3.44 3.34
C CYS A 152 13.79 -3.63 1.92
N THR A 153 13.63 -4.88 1.46
CA THR A 153 12.99 -5.15 0.17
C THR A 153 11.51 -4.83 0.25
N SER A 154 10.97 -4.20 -0.80
CA SER A 154 9.55 -3.84 -0.85
C SER A 154 8.66 -5.04 -1.18
N TRP A 155 9.22 -6.08 -1.79
CA TRP A 155 8.49 -7.26 -2.27
C TRP A 155 8.95 -8.53 -1.58
N VAL A 156 8.00 -9.42 -1.32
CA VAL A 156 8.21 -10.80 -0.86
C VAL A 156 7.26 -11.72 -1.62
N ASP A 157 7.68 -12.97 -1.83
CA ASP A 157 6.82 -14.00 -2.41
C ASP A 157 6.20 -14.82 -1.27
N LEU A 158 4.88 -14.89 -1.22
CA LEU A 158 4.16 -15.60 -0.16
C LEU A 158 3.65 -16.95 -0.68
N PRO A 159 3.82 -18.05 0.07
CA PRO A 159 3.28 -19.37 -0.28
C PRO A 159 1.77 -19.42 -0.01
N ALA A 160 1.00 -18.60 -0.72
CA ALA A 160 -0.43 -18.44 -0.55
C ALA A 160 -1.14 -18.30 -1.90
N ASP A 161 -2.30 -18.95 -2.02
CA ASP A 161 -3.25 -18.79 -3.13
C ASP A 161 -4.58 -18.26 -2.57
N PRO A 162 -4.72 -16.94 -2.39
CA PRO A 162 -5.82 -16.37 -1.64
C PRO A 162 -7.10 -16.32 -2.47
N ARG A 163 -8.25 -16.56 -1.82
CA ARG A 163 -9.56 -16.23 -2.38
C ARG A 163 -9.85 -14.77 -2.11
N TRP A 164 -10.18 -14.03 -3.15
CA TRP A 164 -10.41 -12.60 -3.09
C TRP A 164 -11.89 -12.28 -2.97
N GLY A 165 -12.24 -11.31 -2.13
CA GLY A 165 -13.57 -10.74 -2.05
C GLY A 165 -13.76 -9.60 -3.07
N ASP A 166 -14.90 -8.93 -2.95
CA ASP A 166 -15.30 -7.83 -3.82
C ASP A 166 -14.41 -6.59 -3.62
N PRO A 167 -14.11 -5.83 -4.68
CA PRO A 167 -13.33 -4.62 -4.55
C PRO A 167 -14.05 -3.57 -3.69
N VAL A 168 -13.28 -2.81 -2.91
CA VAL A 168 -13.83 -1.75 -2.04
C VAL A 168 -14.43 -0.61 -2.87
N TYR A 169 -13.81 -0.30 -4.01
CA TYR A 169 -14.28 0.72 -4.96
C TYR A 169 -14.37 0.16 -6.37
N ASP A 170 -15.34 0.67 -7.12
CA ASP A 170 -15.56 0.33 -8.52
C ASP A 170 -14.63 1.10 -9.47
N ASP A 171 -14.68 0.73 -10.75
CA ASP A 171 -13.79 1.30 -11.76
C ASP A 171 -14.08 2.78 -12.03
N THR A 172 -15.34 3.19 -11.92
CA THR A 172 -15.75 4.60 -12.05
C THR A 172 -15.04 5.45 -10.99
N THR A 173 -15.15 5.08 -9.71
CA THR A 173 -14.54 5.81 -8.59
C THR A 173 -13.02 5.85 -8.71
N LEU A 174 -12.39 4.74 -9.12
CA LEU A 174 -10.94 4.67 -9.27
C LEU A 174 -10.44 5.46 -10.48
N ASN A 175 -11.22 5.55 -11.56
CA ASN A 175 -10.90 6.39 -12.72
C ASN A 175 -10.98 7.87 -12.35
N GLU A 176 -12.03 8.31 -11.66
CA GLU A 176 -12.14 9.69 -11.14
C GLU A 176 -11.00 10.02 -10.18
N THR A 177 -10.62 9.07 -9.31
CA THR A 177 -9.45 9.21 -8.43
C THR A 177 -8.17 9.41 -9.25
N ALA A 178 -7.96 8.62 -10.30
CA ALA A 178 -6.80 8.75 -11.16
C ALA A 178 -6.75 10.08 -11.92
N GLU A 179 -7.89 10.57 -12.40
CA GLU A 179 -8.01 11.89 -13.03
C GLU A 179 -7.71 13.02 -12.04
N ARG A 180 -8.27 12.95 -10.83
CA ARG A 180 -7.98 13.90 -9.75
C ARG A 180 -6.49 13.95 -9.42
N VAL A 181 -5.85 12.79 -9.26
CA VAL A 181 -4.41 12.70 -8.97
C VAL A 181 -3.59 13.29 -10.11
N ARG A 182 -3.90 12.92 -11.37
CA ARG A 182 -3.21 13.44 -12.56
C ARG A 182 -3.36 14.95 -12.68
N GLY A 183 -4.56 15.48 -12.45
CA GLY A 183 -4.85 16.92 -12.47
C GLY A 183 -4.14 17.69 -11.36
N ALA A 184 -3.99 17.10 -10.17
CA ALA A 184 -3.36 17.75 -9.01
C ALA A 184 -1.82 17.73 -9.06
N VAL A 185 -1.23 16.54 -9.24
CA VAL A 185 0.21 16.33 -9.02
C VAL A 185 0.97 15.80 -10.23
N GLY A 186 0.25 15.31 -11.24
CA GLY A 186 0.83 14.80 -12.50
C GLY A 186 1.48 15.86 -13.36
#